data_AF-A0A973JVV0-F1
#
_entry.id   AF-A0A973JVV0-F1
#
_cell.length_a   1.000
_cell.length_b   1.000
_cell.length_c   1.000
_cell.angle_alpha   90.00
_cell.angle_beta   90.00
_cell.angle_gamma   90.00
#
_symmetry.space_group_name_H-M   'P 1'
#
loop_
_entity.id
_entity.type
_entity.pdbx_description
1 polymer ?
#
loop_
_entity_poly.entity_id
_entity_poly.type
_entity_poly.pdbx_seq_one_letter_code
_entity_poly.pdbx_strand_id
1 'polypeptide(L)' 'MNPPEPPPVLELNYGQYQGWNCCWCGASLKGGGQPAGISRGNSGAHHLDINVYACSPCCVAPRPEGAGQ' A
#
# COMPACT_ATOMS: atom_id res chain seq x y z
N MET A 1 8.52 14.16 -4.59
CA MET A 1 7.94 14.00 -3.24
C MET A 1 7.67 12.52 -3.09
N ASN A 2 8.24 11.84 -2.10
CA ASN A 2 8.07 10.38 -1.95
C ASN A 2 6.61 10.07 -1.62
N PRO A 3 6.04 8.96 -2.12
CA PRO A 3 4.71 8.52 -1.69
C PRO A 3 4.72 8.30 -0.16
N PRO A 4 3.57 8.53 0.51
CA PRO A 4 3.47 8.30 1.95
C PRO A 4 3.85 6.87 2.29
N GLU A 5 4.60 6.68 3.38
CA GLU A 5 4.93 5.34 3.85
C GLU A 5 3.61 4.61 4.23
N PRO A 6 3.45 3.35 3.82
CA PRO A 6 2.26 2.59 4.16
C PRO A 6 2.18 2.34 5.67
N PRO A 7 0.97 2.09 6.21
CA PRO A 7 0.79 1.79 7.63
C PRO A 7 1.63 0.56 8.04
N PRO A 8 2.08 0.50 9.30
CA PRO A 8 2.84 -0.64 9.80
C PRO A 8 2.01 -1.93 9.76
N VAL A 9 2.70 -3.07 9.60
CA VAL A 9 2.03 -4.35 9.29
C VAL A 9 1.08 -4.81 10.39
N LEU A 10 1.35 -4.41 11.63
CA LEU A 10 0.54 -4.73 12.81
C LEU A 10 -0.77 -3.94 12.88
N GLU A 11 -0.88 -2.85 12.12
CA GLU A 11 -2.10 -2.05 12.00
C GLU A 11 -2.97 -2.47 10.81
N LEU A 12 -2.45 -3.36 9.95
CA LEU A 12 -3.20 -3.88 8.82
C LEU A 12 -4.23 -4.91 9.29
N ASN A 13 -5.44 -4.82 8.74
CA ASN A 13 -6.38 -5.92 8.83
C ASN A 13 -5.94 -7.09 7.93
N TYR A 14 -6.52 -8.28 8.17
CA TYR A 14 -6.17 -9.48 7.43
C TYR A 14 -6.24 -9.32 5.90
N GLY A 15 -7.27 -8.63 5.38
CA GLY A 15 -7.40 -8.41 3.94
C GLY A 15 -6.35 -7.44 3.37
N GLN A 16 -5.90 -6.46 4.16
CA GLN A 16 -4.82 -5.56 3.78
C GLN A 16 -3.46 -6.28 3.81
N TYR A 17 -3.24 -7.11 4.83
CA TYR A 17 -2.05 -7.95 4.95
C TYR A 17 -1.92 -8.93 3.76
N GLN A 18 -3.03 -9.53 3.33
CA GLN A 18 -3.06 -10.43 2.17
C GLN A 18 -2.94 -9.69 0.82
N GLY A 19 -2.96 -8.36 0.81
CA GLY A 19 -2.97 -7.57 -0.42
C GLY A 19 -4.30 -7.61 -1.18
N TRP A 20 -5.39 -8.05 -0.54
CA TRP A 20 -6.73 -8.06 -1.12
C TRP A 20 -7.43 -6.70 -0.97
N ASN A 21 -7.06 -5.94 0.04
CA ASN A 21 -7.64 -4.64 0.36
C ASN A 21 -6.58 -3.53 0.33
N CYS A 22 -7.01 -2.31 0.01
CA CYS A 22 -6.19 -1.11 0.06
C CYS A 22 -5.60 -0.91 1.47
N CYS A 23 -4.27 -0.75 1.57
CA CYS A 23 -3.59 -0.58 2.84
C CYS A 23 -4.04 0.66 3.63
N TRP A 24 -4.55 1.69 2.97
CA TRP A 24 -5.00 2.91 3.63
C TRP A 24 -6.49 2.92 3.97
N CYS A 25 -7.37 2.58 3.03
CA CYS A 25 -8.82 2.72 3.22
C CYS A 25 -9.57 1.39 3.41
N GLY A 26 -8.89 0.25 3.28
CA GLY A 26 -9.50 -1.08 3.44
C GLY A 26 -10.43 -1.50 2.29
N ALA A 27 -10.57 -0.69 1.24
CA ALA A 27 -11.40 -1.01 0.08
C ALA A 27 -10.85 -2.24 -0.68
N SER A 28 -11.74 -3.13 -1.11
CA SER A 28 -11.40 -4.31 -1.90
C SER A 28 -10.73 -3.94 -3.23
N LEU A 29 -9.59 -4.56 -3.51
CA LEU A 29 -8.81 -4.41 -4.75
C LEU A 29 -9.21 -5.40 -5.83
N LYS A 30 -10.39 -6.01 -5.70
CA LYS A 30 -10.96 -6.96 -6.67
C LYS A 30 -11.07 -6.27 -8.04
N GLY A 31 -10.16 -6.61 -8.95
CA GLY A 31 -10.06 -5.99 -10.29
C GLY A 31 -8.76 -5.22 -10.55
N GLY A 32 -7.91 -5.03 -9.53
CA GLY A 32 -6.58 -4.44 -9.68
C GLY A 32 -6.23 -3.50 -8.53
N GLY A 33 -5.00 -3.63 -8.02
CA GLY A 33 -4.40 -2.73 -7.05
C GLY A 33 -3.02 -2.29 -7.52
N GLN A 34 -2.61 -1.09 -7.18
CA GLN A 34 -1.28 -0.57 -7.50
C GLN A 34 -0.33 -0.80 -6.31
N PRO A 35 0.96 -1.12 -6.56
CA PRO A 35 1.92 -1.28 -5.48
C PRO A 35 2.10 0.05 -4.72
N ALA A 36 1.82 0.02 -3.43
CA ALA A 36 1.90 1.20 -2.55
C ALA A 36 3.23 1.28 -1.79
N GLY A 37 3.96 0.17 -1.70
CA GLY A 37 5.25 0.08 -1.02
C GLY A 37 5.30 -1.09 -0.05
N ILE A 38 6.26 -1.05 0.87
CA ILE A 38 6.48 -2.09 1.88
C ILE A 38 5.93 -1.60 3.21
N SER A 39 4.90 -2.29 3.71
CA SER A 39 4.47 -2.15 5.09
C SER A 39 5.48 -2.85 5.98
N ARG A 40 6.06 -2.11 6.92
CA ARG A 40 7.11 -2.60 7.80
C ARG A 40 6.56 -2.99 9.15
N GLY A 41 7.15 -4.01 9.76
CA GLY A 41 6.88 -4.32 11.16
C GLY A 41 7.61 -5.57 11.64
N ASN A 42 7.55 -5.77 12.95
CA ASN A 42 8.19 -6.90 13.60
C ASN A 42 7.22 -7.56 14.59
N SER A 43 7.43 -8.85 14.82
CA SER A 43 6.80 -9.58 15.91
C SER A 43 7.89 -10.41 16.61
N GLY A 44 8.35 -9.90 17.75
CA GLY A 44 9.54 -10.43 18.42
C GLY A 44 10.76 -10.36 17.51
N ALA A 45 11.38 -11.51 17.24
CA ALA A 45 12.55 -11.62 16.36
C ALA A 45 12.21 -11.77 14.86
N HIS A 46 10.92 -11.81 14.50
CA HIS A 46 10.49 -12.00 13.11
C HIS A 46 10.18 -10.67 12.43
N HIS A 47 10.79 -10.45 11.26
CA HIS A 47 10.44 -9.35 10.38
C HIS A 47 9.18 -9.73 9.59
N LEU A 48 8.18 -8.86 9.63
CA LEU A 48 6.88 -9.04 9.00
C LEU A 48 6.70 -8.06 7.84
N ASP A 49 7.79 -7.68 7.19
CA ASP A 49 7.76 -6.73 6.09
C ASP A 49 7.03 -7.36 4.89
N ILE A 50 5.98 -6.69 4.41
CA ILE A 50 5.17 -7.18 3.29
C ILE A 50 4.92 -6.08 2.25
N ASN A 51 4.78 -6.49 0.99
CA ASN A 51 4.36 -5.56 -0.05
C ASN A 51 2.85 -5.33 0.05
N VAL A 52 2.45 -4.05 0.08
CA VAL A 52 1.06 -3.66 0.17
C VAL A 52 0.61 -2.90 -1.08
N TYR A 53 -0.70 -2.87 -1.26
CA TYR A 53 -1.33 -2.34 -2.46
C TYR A 53 -2.38 -1.30 -2.09
N ALA A 54 -2.61 -0.39 -3.02
CA ALA A 54 -3.59 0.67 -2.88
C ALA A 54 -4.57 0.68 -4.04
N CYS A 55 -5.78 1.14 -3.76
CA CYS A 55 -6.74 1.46 -4.81
C CYS A 55 -6.33 2.76 -5.51
N SER A 56 -6.76 2.93 -6.76
CA SER A 56 -6.44 4.10 -7.59
C SER A 56 -6.61 5.48 -6.89
N PRO A 57 -7.69 5.75 -6.14
CA PRO A 57 -7.84 7.05 -5.46
C PRO A 57 -6.89 7.25 -4.26
N CYS A 58 -6.30 6.19 -3.71
CA CYS A 58 -5.25 6.30 -2.69
C CYS A 58 -3.84 6.24 -3.31
N CYS A 59 -3.71 5.74 -4.54
CA CYS A 59 -2.46 5.64 -5.27
C CYS A 59 -2.09 6.92 -6.06
N VAL A 60 -2.81 8.03 -5.87
CA VAL A 60 -2.42 9.34 -6.41
C VAL A 60 -1.15 9.85 -5.72
N ALA A 61 -0.01 9.27 -6.10
CA ALA A 61 1.18 10.06 -6.31
C ALA A 61 0.89 10.99 -7.49
N PRO A 62 1.29 12.28 -7.46
CA PRO A 62 1.09 13.15 -8.60
C PRO A 62 1.81 12.53 -9.80
N ARG A 63 1.04 12.18 -10.84
CA ARG A 63 1.57 11.94 -12.18
C ARG A 63 2.45 13.15 -12.51
N PRO A 64 3.69 13.00 -13.01
CA PRO A 64 4.41 14.17 -13.52
C PRO A 64 3.58 14.75 -14.66
N GLU A 65 2.97 15.92 -14.43
CA GLU A 65 2.55 16.84 -15.48
C GLU A 65 3.83 17.26 -16.22
N GLY A 66 4.26 16.48 -17.21
CA GLY A 66 5.53 16.77 -17.89
C GLY A 66 6.04 15.76 -18.88
N ALA A 67 5.19 15.02 -19.60
CA ALA A 67 5.61 14.28 -20.79
C ALA A 67 4.59 14.46 -21.91
N GLY A 68 4.43 15.72 -22.30
CA GLY A 68 3.83 16.12 -23.56
C GLY A 68 4.57 17.37 -24.03
N GLN A 69 5.57 17.17 -24.90
CA GLN A 69 5.95 17.98 -26.06
C GLN A 69 7.28 17.48 -26.62
#